data_AF-A0A0D2CXI1-F1
#
_entry.id   AF-A0A0D2CXI1-F1
#
_cell.length_a   1.000
_cell.length_b   1.000
_cell.length_c   1.000
_cell.angle_alpha   90.00
_cell.angle_beta   90.00
_cell.angle_gamma   90.00
#
_symmetry.space_group_name_H-M   'P 1'
#
loop_
_entity.id
_entity.type
_entity.pdbx_description
1 polymer ?
#
loop_
_entity_poly.entity_id
_entity_poly.type
_entity_poly.pdbx_seq_one_letter_code
_entity_poly.pdbx_strand_id
1 'polypeptide(L)'
;MNAAATHVVASIPEIALAYGVSDEFSFVFDRAATLFERRRDKLVSTVVSTFTAAYVLGWERFFGRDDGDGGDALEGPRQGGEKGREVRGLSMHMLPTFDGRAVCYPSWANLRDYLSWRQVDCHINNLYNTTFWALVQQGGMTHAAAEELLKGTVSGDKNEILWSRFGINYNNEPEMYRKGSVVFREYMLEDAKGRGSEVAGKLSTEHEQGQGQDDDDEESAVPEPVMSKTQAEKMRKARKKAKVVTRHVDIIRDEFWRQRPWIRSGKPGRAVNEEHTGP
;
A
#
# COMPACT_ATOMS: atom_id res chain seq x y z
N MET A 1 10.40 4.96 -3.23
CA MET A 1 9.66 3.92 -2.46
C MET A 1 8.83 3.00 -3.35
N ASN A 2 7.77 3.50 -4.03
CA ASN A 2 6.84 2.65 -4.79
C ASN A 2 7.47 1.74 -5.86
N ALA A 3 8.49 2.22 -6.58
CA ALA A 3 9.20 1.41 -7.56
C ALA A 3 9.95 0.24 -6.92
N ALA A 4 10.58 0.45 -5.76
CA ALA A 4 11.25 -0.60 -5.00
C ALA A 4 10.24 -1.63 -4.46
N ALA A 5 9.11 -1.17 -3.91
CA ALA A 5 8.03 -2.05 -3.46
C ALA A 5 7.46 -2.89 -4.61
N THR A 6 7.22 -2.27 -5.77
CA THR A 6 6.75 -2.93 -6.99
C THR A 6 7.74 -4.02 -7.42
N HIS A 7 9.04 -3.74 -7.37
CA HIS A 7 10.06 -4.73 -7.65
C HIS A 7 10.04 -5.89 -6.64
N VAL A 8 9.94 -5.62 -5.35
CA VAL A 8 9.84 -6.67 -4.31
C VAL A 8 8.62 -7.57 -4.54
N VAL A 9 7.44 -6.97 -4.76
CA VAL A 9 6.21 -7.73 -5.04
C VAL A 9 6.39 -8.56 -6.30
N ALA A 10 6.98 -8.01 -7.36
CA ALA A 10 7.24 -8.72 -8.61
C ALA A 10 8.19 -9.92 -8.42
N SER A 11 9.29 -9.71 -7.70
CA SER A 11 10.37 -10.69 -7.47
C SER A 11 9.99 -11.81 -6.50
N ILE A 12 9.03 -11.57 -5.59
CA ILE A 12 8.59 -12.53 -4.58
C ILE A 12 7.11 -12.88 -4.80
N PRO A 13 6.80 -13.97 -5.56
CA PRO A 13 5.43 -14.29 -5.96
C PRO A 13 4.48 -14.65 -4.81
N GLU A 14 5.00 -14.94 -3.62
CA GLU A 14 4.20 -15.28 -2.44
C GLU A 14 3.73 -14.04 -1.65
N ILE A 15 4.13 -12.83 -2.06
CA ILE A 15 3.56 -11.59 -1.55
C ILE A 15 2.23 -11.34 -2.28
N ALA A 16 1.15 -11.25 -1.50
CA ALA A 16 -0.22 -11.01 -1.99
C ALA A 16 -0.50 -9.51 -2.19
N LEU A 17 0.01 -8.69 -1.27
CA LEU A 17 -0.25 -7.25 -1.19
C LEU A 17 0.95 -6.56 -0.54
N ALA A 18 1.23 -5.32 -0.93
CA ALA A 18 2.04 -4.41 -0.14
C ALA A 18 1.33 -3.06 0.00
N TYR A 19 1.54 -2.40 1.13
CA TYR A 19 1.00 -1.06 1.40
C TYR A 19 2.13 -0.17 1.91
N GLY A 20 2.25 1.04 1.38
CA GLY A 20 3.29 1.99 1.78
C GLY A 20 2.77 3.41 1.96
N VAL A 21 3.38 4.09 2.91
CA VAL A 21 3.13 5.48 3.30
C VAL A 21 4.44 6.07 3.82
N SER A 22 4.71 7.34 3.52
CA SER A 22 5.95 8.00 3.96
C SER A 22 7.20 7.18 3.55
N ASP A 23 8.01 6.81 4.54
CA ASP A 23 9.24 6.04 4.49
C ASP A 23 9.03 4.56 4.85
N GLU A 24 7.78 4.10 4.94
CA GLU A 24 7.43 2.75 5.37
C GLU A 24 6.74 1.93 4.25
N PHE A 25 6.98 0.61 4.25
CA PHE A 25 6.23 -0.35 3.43
C PHE A 25 5.97 -1.65 4.20
N SER A 26 4.72 -2.11 4.15
CA SER A 26 4.24 -3.39 4.69
C SER A 26 4.09 -4.39 3.56
N PHE A 27 4.64 -5.59 3.69
CA PHE A 27 4.51 -6.67 2.70
C PHE A 27 3.75 -7.85 3.31
N VAL A 28 2.62 -8.20 2.70
CA VAL A 28 1.74 -9.27 3.16
C VAL A 28 2.03 -10.53 2.36
N PHE A 29 2.54 -11.55 3.04
CA PHE A 29 2.69 -12.90 2.47
C PHE A 29 1.36 -13.65 2.53
N ASP A 30 1.09 -14.43 1.48
CA ASP A 30 -0.02 -15.38 1.43
C ASP A 30 0.01 -16.32 2.65
N ARG A 31 -1.15 -16.67 3.22
CA ARG A 31 -1.22 -17.54 4.42
C ARG A 31 -0.54 -18.88 4.15
N ALA A 32 -0.72 -19.42 2.94
CA ALA A 32 -0.13 -20.67 2.47
C ALA A 32 1.33 -20.55 1.99
N ALA A 33 2.00 -19.41 2.20
CA ALA A 33 3.40 -19.22 1.81
C ALA A 33 4.32 -20.27 2.45
N THR A 34 5.24 -20.79 1.66
CA THR A 34 6.26 -21.77 2.06
C THR A 34 7.68 -21.26 1.82
N LEU A 35 7.83 -20.04 1.28
CA LEU A 35 9.11 -19.39 1.04
C LEU A 35 10.04 -19.48 2.26
N PHE A 36 11.24 -20.01 2.03
CA PHE A 36 12.28 -20.24 3.05
C PHE A 36 11.81 -21.01 4.28
N GLU A 37 10.80 -21.89 4.13
CA GLU A 37 10.20 -22.63 5.24
C GLU A 37 9.65 -21.69 6.33
N ARG A 38 9.19 -20.50 5.91
CA ARG A 38 8.64 -19.45 6.80
C ARG A 38 9.63 -18.96 7.86
N ARG A 39 10.93 -19.17 7.66
CA ARG A 39 11.98 -18.65 8.56
C ARG A 39 11.97 -17.13 8.55
N ARG A 40 11.57 -16.53 9.68
CA ARG A 40 11.47 -15.07 9.89
C ARG A 40 12.69 -14.33 9.36
N ASP A 41 13.89 -14.74 9.74
CA ASP A 41 15.11 -14.01 9.41
C ASP A 41 15.38 -14.00 7.91
N LYS A 42 15.04 -15.09 7.21
CA LYS A 42 15.16 -15.18 5.74
C LYS A 42 14.12 -14.33 5.04
N LEU A 43 12.88 -14.30 5.52
CA LEU A 43 11.84 -13.44 4.95
C LEU A 43 12.19 -11.96 5.10
N VAL A 44 12.55 -11.53 6.32
CA VAL A 44 12.89 -10.13 6.61
C VAL A 44 14.12 -9.70 5.82
N SER A 45 15.23 -10.45 5.91
CA SER A 45 16.48 -10.07 5.21
C SER A 45 16.31 -10.06 3.69
N THR A 46 15.54 -10.98 3.10
CA THR A 46 15.29 -10.99 1.65
C THR A 46 14.46 -9.78 1.22
N VAL A 47 13.39 -9.45 1.93
CA VAL A 47 12.56 -8.27 1.61
C VAL A 47 13.38 -6.99 1.75
N VAL A 48 14.06 -6.79 2.88
CA VAL A 48 14.85 -5.57 3.16
C VAL A 48 15.98 -5.39 2.16
N SER A 49 16.78 -6.44 1.89
CA SER A 49 17.89 -6.35 0.93
C SER A 49 17.41 -6.10 -0.50
N THR A 50 16.34 -6.78 -0.93
CA THR A 50 15.74 -6.58 -2.27
C THR A 50 15.17 -5.16 -2.40
N PHE A 51 14.48 -4.67 -1.37
CA PHE A 51 13.92 -3.32 -1.35
C PHE A 51 15.03 -2.26 -1.41
N THR A 52 16.06 -2.40 -0.56
CA THR A 52 17.21 -1.48 -0.51
C THR A 52 17.94 -1.43 -1.85
N ALA A 53 18.25 -2.60 -2.44
CA ALA A 53 18.91 -2.67 -3.74
C ALA A 53 18.08 -2.02 -4.85
N ALA A 54 16.76 -2.27 -4.88
CA ALA A 54 15.86 -1.66 -5.85
C ALA A 54 15.70 -0.15 -5.64
N TYR A 55 15.73 0.32 -4.39
CA TYR A 55 15.67 1.75 -4.06
C TYR A 55 16.93 2.47 -4.55
N VAL A 56 18.11 1.93 -4.24
CA VAL A 56 19.41 2.47 -4.67
C VAL A 56 19.50 2.48 -6.20
N LEU A 57 19.18 1.37 -6.86
CA LEU A 57 19.19 1.28 -8.32
C LEU A 57 18.19 2.24 -8.97
N GLY A 58 17.05 2.48 -8.33
CA GLY A 58 16.02 3.39 -8.82
C GLY A 58 16.34 4.87 -8.57
N TRP A 59 17.34 5.21 -7.74
CA TRP A 59 17.56 6.58 -7.26
C TRP A 59 17.70 7.59 -8.40
N GLU A 60 18.64 7.35 -9.32
CA GLU A 60 18.92 8.27 -10.43
C GLU A 60 17.73 8.46 -11.37
N ARG A 61 16.86 7.45 -11.49
CA ARG A 61 15.64 7.57 -12.30
C ARG A 61 14.69 8.64 -11.74
N PHE A 62 14.64 8.82 -10.42
CA PHE A 62 13.73 9.76 -9.77
C PHE A 62 14.40 11.08 -9.39
N PHE A 63 15.71 11.08 -9.12
CA PHE A 63 16.44 12.25 -8.62
C PHE A 63 17.57 12.74 -9.54
N GLY A 64 17.88 12.00 -10.61
CA GLY A 64 19.03 12.26 -11.49
C GLY A 64 18.80 13.19 -12.67
N ARG A 65 17.58 13.70 -12.89
CA ARG A 65 17.31 14.68 -13.95
C ARG A 65 17.39 16.11 -13.44
N ASP A 66 18.18 16.89 -14.17
CA ASP A 66 18.39 18.33 -14.05
C ASP A 66 17.75 19.02 -15.27
N ASP A 67 16.60 18.51 -15.73
CA ASP A 67 15.89 19.08 -16.86
C ASP A 67 15.11 20.29 -16.31
N GLY A 68 15.61 21.49 -16.61
CA GLY A 68 15.12 22.79 -16.11
C GLY A 68 13.71 23.17 -16.55
N ASP A 69 12.72 22.32 -16.27
CA ASP A 69 11.29 22.58 -16.41
C ASP A 69 10.66 22.59 -15.01
N GLY A 70 10.07 23.74 -14.67
CA GLY A 70 9.65 24.15 -13.33
C GLY A 70 8.53 23.32 -12.72
N GLY A 71 8.85 22.12 -12.24
CA GLY A 71 7.99 21.33 -11.36
C GLY A 71 8.31 21.63 -9.90
N ASP A 72 7.42 22.37 -9.25
CA ASP A 72 7.28 22.81 -7.85
C ASP A 72 7.93 21.94 -6.74
N ALA A 73 9.25 21.76 -6.82
CA ALA A 73 10.06 21.20 -5.76
C ALA A 73 10.33 22.31 -4.76
N LEU A 74 9.50 22.35 -3.70
CA LEU A 74 9.66 23.11 -2.45
C LEU A 74 11.06 23.72 -2.29
N GLU A 75 11.26 24.93 -2.82
CA GLU A 75 12.49 25.68 -2.66
C GLU A 75 12.54 26.16 -1.20
N GLY A 76 13.35 25.50 -0.36
CA GLY A 76 13.78 26.06 0.91
C GLY A 76 14.57 27.36 0.70
N PRO A 77 14.66 28.25 1.71
CA PRO A 77 15.20 29.58 1.52
C PRO A 77 16.68 29.55 1.10
N ARG A 78 16.94 30.06 -0.11
CA ARG A 78 18.29 30.29 -0.64
C ARG A 78 18.98 31.41 0.14
N GLN A 79 19.87 31.06 1.06
CA GLN A 79 20.94 31.98 1.50
C GLN A 79 22.15 31.80 0.59
N GLY A 80 22.62 32.93 0.04
CA GLY A 80 23.50 32.99 -1.11
C GLY A 80 24.96 32.58 -0.89
N GLY A 81 25.66 32.49 -2.03
CA GLY A 81 27.10 32.30 -2.13
C GLY A 81 27.45 31.17 -3.10
N GLU A 82 28.03 31.52 -4.26
CA GLU A 82 28.49 30.60 -5.30
C GLU A 82 29.27 29.41 -4.74
N LYS A 83 28.85 28.17 -5.05
CA LYS A 83 29.70 26.96 -5.03
C LYS A 83 28.98 25.78 -5.68
N GLY A 84 29.59 25.26 -6.75
CA GLY A 84 29.57 23.85 -7.18
C GLY A 84 28.20 23.18 -7.40
N ARG A 85 27.94 22.81 -8.65
CA ARG A 85 26.88 21.86 -9.05
C ARG A 85 26.81 20.68 -8.07
N GLU A 86 25.80 20.67 -7.20
CA GLU A 86 25.69 19.73 -6.10
C GLU A 86 25.34 18.34 -6.65
N VAL A 87 26.14 17.33 -6.30
CA VAL A 87 26.00 15.97 -6.82
C VAL A 87 24.70 15.37 -6.28
N ARG A 88 23.64 15.30 -7.10
CA ARG A 88 22.35 14.64 -6.78
C ARG A 88 22.42 13.10 -6.74
N GLY A 89 23.63 12.54 -6.70
CA GLY A 89 23.89 11.11 -6.60
C GLY A 89 23.94 10.64 -5.16
N LEU A 90 23.66 9.37 -4.92
CA LEU A 90 23.87 8.76 -3.60
C LEU A 90 25.34 8.87 -3.20
N SER A 91 25.57 9.22 -1.94
CA SER A 91 26.89 9.26 -1.35
C SER A 91 27.06 8.12 -0.34
N MET A 92 28.29 7.67 -0.12
CA MET A 92 28.58 6.62 0.87
C MET A 92 28.19 7.00 2.31
N HIS A 93 28.02 8.30 2.60
CA HIS A 93 27.62 8.80 3.92
C HIS A 93 26.10 8.94 4.09
N MET A 94 25.31 8.92 2.99
CA MET A 94 23.85 9.02 3.01
C MET A 94 23.23 7.90 2.15
N LEU A 95 23.64 6.66 2.42
CA LEU A 95 22.98 5.51 1.81
C LEU A 95 21.62 5.29 2.47
N PRO A 96 20.55 5.06 1.68
CA PRO A 96 19.26 4.70 2.22
C PRO A 96 19.38 3.35 2.92
N THR A 97 18.90 3.27 4.15
CA THR A 97 18.87 2.05 4.95
C THR A 97 17.44 1.82 5.42
N PHE A 98 17.07 0.55 5.54
CA PHE A 98 15.74 0.15 5.95
C PHE A 98 15.86 -0.90 7.04
N ASP A 99 15.09 -0.73 8.12
CA ASP A 99 14.87 -1.80 9.08
C ASP A 99 13.77 -2.74 8.56
N GLY A 100 13.53 -3.83 9.29
CA GLY A 100 12.48 -4.76 8.93
C GLY A 100 12.09 -5.63 10.10
N ARG A 101 10.79 -5.94 10.18
CA ARG A 101 10.22 -6.87 11.16
C ARG A 101 9.19 -7.77 10.49
N ALA A 102 8.96 -8.93 11.07
CA ALA A 102 7.87 -9.81 10.68
C ALA A 102 6.86 -9.89 11.83
N VAL A 103 5.58 -9.82 11.49
CA VAL A 103 4.45 -9.94 12.41
C VAL A 103 3.50 -10.98 11.84
N CYS A 104 2.97 -11.86 12.69
CA CYS A 104 1.99 -12.87 12.29
C CYS A 104 0.60 -12.43 12.72
N TYR A 105 -0.31 -12.32 11.77
CA TYR A 105 -1.74 -12.10 12.03
C TYR A 105 -2.47 -13.45 11.95
N PRO A 106 -3.15 -13.89 13.02
CA PRO A 106 -3.77 -15.21 13.06
C PRO A 106 -5.04 -15.29 12.21
N SER A 107 -5.73 -14.17 11.99
CA SER A 107 -6.96 -14.08 11.22
C SER A 107 -6.90 -13.02 10.11
N TRP A 108 -7.81 -13.15 9.16
CA TRP A 108 -8.03 -12.15 8.11
C TRP A 108 -8.48 -10.79 8.69
N ALA A 109 -9.30 -10.82 9.74
CA ALA A 109 -9.75 -9.61 10.44
C ALA A 109 -8.57 -8.82 11.00
N ASN A 110 -7.64 -9.46 11.73
CA ASN A 110 -6.49 -8.75 12.30
C ASN A 110 -5.57 -8.16 11.22
N LEU A 111 -5.41 -8.84 10.09
CA LEU A 111 -4.66 -8.30 8.95
C LEU A 111 -5.34 -7.06 8.36
N ARG A 112 -6.67 -7.08 8.20
CA ARG A 112 -7.43 -5.92 7.72
C ARG A 112 -7.39 -4.77 8.69
N ASP A 113 -7.47 -5.03 10.00
CA ASP A 113 -7.34 -4.01 11.02
C ASP A 113 -5.97 -3.34 10.97
N TYR A 114 -4.90 -4.13 10.83
CA TYR A 114 -3.54 -3.61 10.68
C TYR A 114 -3.39 -2.70 9.45
N LEU A 115 -3.87 -3.14 8.29
CA LEU A 115 -3.77 -2.35 7.06
C LEU A 115 -4.64 -1.10 7.10
N SER A 116 -5.83 -1.21 7.71
CA SER A 116 -6.72 -0.07 7.94
C SER A 116 -6.08 0.94 8.89
N TRP A 117 -5.49 0.48 9.99
CA TRP A 117 -4.75 1.32 10.92
C TRP A 117 -3.62 2.07 10.22
N ARG A 118 -2.85 1.40 9.36
CA ARG A 118 -1.76 2.04 8.59
C ARG A 118 -2.28 3.10 7.61
N GLN A 119 -3.44 2.89 6.98
CA GLN A 119 -4.04 3.89 6.10
C GLN A 119 -4.71 5.05 6.85
N VAL A 120 -5.29 4.80 8.03
CA VAL A 120 -5.78 5.87 8.91
C VAL A 120 -4.62 6.75 9.37
N ASP A 121 -3.50 6.14 9.77
CA ASP A 121 -2.30 6.87 10.17
C ASP A 121 -1.72 7.72 9.01
N CYS A 122 -1.74 7.18 7.78
CA CYS A 122 -1.44 7.95 6.57
C CYS A 122 -2.28 9.22 6.46
N HIS A 123 -3.60 9.09 6.63
CA HIS A 123 -4.51 10.22 6.50
C HIS A 123 -4.27 11.28 7.58
N ILE A 124 -4.07 10.85 8.84
CA ILE A 124 -3.82 11.74 9.98
C ILE A 124 -2.51 12.50 9.78
N ASN A 125 -1.42 11.78 9.49
CA ASN A 125 -0.09 12.37 9.33
C ASN A 125 -0.03 13.28 8.12
N ASN A 126 -0.65 12.90 6.99
CA ASN A 126 -0.67 13.74 5.80
C ASN A 126 -1.45 15.04 6.06
N LEU A 127 -2.64 14.98 6.67
CA LEU A 127 -3.40 16.20 6.99
C LEU A 127 -2.62 17.11 7.93
N TYR A 128 -2.02 16.56 8.98
CA TYR A 128 -1.16 17.33 9.90
C TYR A 128 0.01 17.98 9.15
N ASN A 129 0.76 17.21 8.35
CA ASN A 129 1.94 17.70 7.64
C ASN A 129 1.60 18.74 6.56
N THR A 130 0.51 18.55 5.82
CA THR A 130 0.04 19.55 4.85
C THR A 130 -0.29 20.87 5.55
N THR A 131 -1.01 20.83 6.68
CA THR A 131 -1.31 22.04 7.45
C THR A 131 -0.05 22.66 8.06
N PHE A 132 0.82 21.84 8.65
CA PHE A 132 2.07 22.29 9.28
C PHE A 132 2.98 23.01 8.27
N TRP A 133 3.23 22.39 7.11
CA TRP A 133 4.10 22.99 6.10
C TRP A 133 3.46 24.19 5.41
N ALA A 134 2.13 24.24 5.24
CA ALA A 134 1.47 25.45 4.78
C ALA A 134 1.67 26.62 5.77
N LEU A 135 1.55 26.37 7.07
CA LEU A 135 1.81 27.39 8.11
C LEU A 135 3.26 27.89 8.09
N VAL A 136 4.23 26.98 7.92
CA VAL A 136 5.66 27.33 7.91
C VAL A 136 6.05 28.03 6.61
N GLN A 137 5.79 27.42 5.46
CA GLN A 137 6.31 27.86 4.16
C GLN A 137 5.50 28.99 3.54
N GLN A 138 4.18 28.96 3.67
CA GLN A 138 3.29 30.00 3.10
C GLN A 138 2.88 31.03 4.16
N GLY A 139 2.68 30.58 5.41
CA GLY A 139 2.31 31.45 6.53
C GLY A 139 3.48 32.13 7.24
N GLY A 140 4.73 31.75 6.95
CA GLY A 140 5.94 32.32 7.56
C GLY A 140 6.10 32.01 9.05
N MET A 141 5.38 31.02 9.60
CA MET A 141 5.51 30.63 10.99
C MET A 141 6.82 29.87 11.24
N THR A 142 7.38 30.00 12.44
CA THR A 142 8.45 29.11 12.88
C THR A 142 7.90 27.71 13.14
N HIS A 143 8.76 26.68 13.09
CA HIS A 143 8.35 25.30 13.34
C HIS A 143 7.66 25.15 14.70
N ALA A 144 8.26 25.71 15.76
CA ALA A 144 7.69 25.65 17.11
C ALA A 144 6.32 26.36 17.22
N ALA A 145 6.13 27.48 16.52
CA ALA A 145 4.87 28.19 16.53
C ALA A 145 3.77 27.43 15.77
N ALA A 146 4.11 26.78 14.65
CA ALA A 146 3.18 25.94 13.90
C ALA A 146 2.79 24.68 14.70
N GLU A 147 3.74 24.03 15.38
CA GLU A 147 3.48 22.90 16.28
C GLU A 147 2.53 23.28 17.41
N GLU A 148 2.79 24.39 18.12
CA GLU A 148 1.94 24.82 19.23
C GLU A 148 0.54 25.22 18.75
N LEU A 149 0.41 25.82 17.56
CA LEU A 149 -0.89 26.14 16.97
C LEU A 149 -1.70 24.89 16.60
N LEU A 150 -1.03 23.83 16.11
CA LEU A 150 -1.70 22.59 15.72
C LEU A 150 -1.98 21.66 16.91
N LYS A 151 -1.40 21.93 18.07
CA LYS A 151 -1.59 21.14 19.28
C LYS A 151 -3.04 21.17 19.75
N GLY A 152 -3.62 19.98 19.98
CA GLY A 152 -5.02 19.85 20.41
C GLY A 152 -6.07 20.06 19.32
N THR A 153 -5.66 20.43 18.10
CA THR A 153 -6.60 20.60 16.98
C THR A 153 -7.13 19.26 16.47
N VAL A 154 -8.38 19.24 16.04
CA VAL A 154 -9.01 18.09 15.37
C VAL A 154 -8.87 18.21 13.84
N SER A 155 -9.33 17.20 13.10
CA SER A 155 -9.27 17.21 11.63
C SER A 155 -10.06 18.36 11.01
N GLY A 156 -11.18 18.76 11.62
CA GLY A 156 -12.00 19.90 11.17
C GLY A 156 -11.20 21.20 11.16
N ASP A 157 -10.57 21.54 12.29
CA ASP A 157 -9.76 22.75 12.44
C ASP A 157 -8.62 22.80 11.41
N LYS A 158 -7.94 21.68 11.16
CA LYS A 158 -6.85 21.61 10.17
C LYS A 158 -7.35 21.87 8.75
N ASN A 159 -8.51 21.34 8.39
CA ASN A 159 -9.15 21.63 7.10
C ASN A 159 -9.55 23.11 7.00
N GLU A 160 -10.09 23.68 8.07
CA GLU A 160 -10.45 25.10 8.10
C GLU A 160 -9.21 26.00 7.99
N ILE A 161 -8.11 25.67 8.66
CA ILE A 161 -6.83 26.39 8.53
C ILE A 161 -6.34 26.36 7.08
N LEU A 162 -6.32 25.17 6.46
CA LEU A 162 -5.90 25.00 5.06
C LEU A 162 -6.77 25.83 4.11
N TRP A 163 -8.08 25.77 4.27
CA TRP A 163 -9.02 26.48 3.41
C TRP A 163 -8.98 28.00 3.61
N SER A 164 -9.15 28.46 4.85
CA SER A 164 -9.34 29.89 5.15
C SER A 164 -8.07 30.72 4.98
N ARG A 165 -6.90 30.15 5.31
CA ARG A 165 -5.63 30.89 5.27
C ARG A 165 -4.85 30.70 3.98
N PHE A 166 -4.98 29.53 3.36
CA PHE A 166 -4.13 29.14 2.22
C PHE A 166 -4.95 28.80 0.96
N GLY A 167 -6.28 28.78 1.03
CA GLY A 167 -7.12 28.39 -0.10
C GLY A 167 -6.95 26.92 -0.52
N ILE A 168 -6.38 26.09 0.35
CA ILE A 168 -6.09 24.68 0.06
C ILE A 168 -7.29 23.83 0.46
N ASN A 169 -7.91 23.18 -0.53
CA ASN A 169 -8.89 22.13 -0.28
C ASN A 169 -8.16 20.78 -0.17
N TYR A 170 -8.01 20.26 1.05
CA TYR A 170 -7.31 19.00 1.31
C TYR A 170 -7.85 17.83 0.48
N ASN A 171 -9.15 17.81 0.15
CA ASN A 171 -9.71 16.72 -0.66
C ASN A 171 -9.20 16.69 -2.11
N ASN A 172 -8.60 17.79 -2.58
CA ASN A 172 -7.98 17.88 -3.90
C ASN A 172 -6.49 17.50 -3.88
N GLU A 173 -5.90 17.26 -2.70
CA GLU A 173 -4.53 16.74 -2.63
C GLU A 173 -4.42 15.39 -3.35
N PRO A 174 -3.27 15.09 -3.97
CA PRO A 174 -3.04 13.83 -4.65
C PRO A 174 -3.42 12.63 -3.80
N GLU A 175 -4.13 11.66 -4.39
CA GLU A 175 -4.57 10.47 -3.68
C GLU A 175 -3.40 9.68 -3.08
N MET A 176 -2.23 9.71 -3.72
CA MET A 176 -1.01 9.10 -3.20
C MET A 176 -0.62 9.64 -1.82
N TYR A 177 -0.82 10.93 -1.56
CA TYR A 177 -0.50 11.55 -0.28
C TYR A 177 -1.57 11.23 0.76
N ARG A 178 -2.85 11.26 0.37
CA ARG A 178 -3.98 11.04 1.28
C ARG A 178 -4.24 9.58 1.64
N LYS A 179 -3.94 8.66 0.74
CA LYS A 179 -4.30 7.23 0.85
C LYS A 179 -3.09 6.32 0.90
N GLY A 180 -1.89 6.81 0.59
CA GLY A 180 -0.69 6.00 0.42
C GLY A 180 -0.71 5.21 -0.89
N SER A 181 0.07 4.13 -0.93
CA SER A 181 0.28 3.33 -2.13
C SER A 181 0.07 1.85 -1.86
N VAL A 182 -0.88 1.24 -2.55
CA VAL A 182 -1.13 -0.20 -2.48
C VAL A 182 -0.59 -0.87 -3.74
N VAL A 183 0.22 -1.92 -3.56
CA VAL A 183 0.89 -2.67 -4.62
C VAL A 183 0.41 -4.12 -4.58
N PHE A 184 -0.11 -4.62 -5.69
CA PHE A 184 -0.64 -5.98 -5.77
C PHE A 184 -0.59 -6.52 -7.20
N ARG A 185 -0.86 -7.82 -7.33
CA ARG A 185 -0.99 -8.49 -8.63
C ARG A 185 -2.39 -8.32 -9.16
N GLU A 186 -2.50 -7.74 -10.35
CA GLU A 186 -3.77 -7.46 -11.02
C GLU A 186 -4.25 -8.72 -11.75
N TYR A 187 -5.49 -9.09 -11.45
CA TYR A 187 -6.29 -10.08 -12.15
C TYR A 187 -7.62 -9.43 -12.56
N MET A 188 -8.38 -10.06 -13.45
CA MET A 188 -9.71 -9.57 -13.82
C MET A 188 -10.57 -9.43 -12.57
N LEU A 189 -11.21 -8.27 -12.43
CA LEU A 189 -12.13 -7.98 -11.33
C LEU A 189 -13.32 -8.95 -11.42
N GLU A 190 -13.75 -9.47 -10.28
CA GLU A 190 -15.05 -10.16 -10.20
C GLU A 190 -16.15 -9.11 -10.10
N ASP A 191 -17.13 -9.15 -10.99
CA ASP A 191 -18.32 -8.32 -10.85
C ASP A 191 -19.03 -8.69 -9.54
N ALA A 192 -19.20 -7.72 -8.64
CA ALA A 192 -19.89 -7.89 -7.37
C ALA A 192 -21.37 -8.36 -7.51
N LYS A 193 -21.88 -8.49 -8.75
CA LYS A 193 -23.23 -8.96 -9.09
C LYS A 193 -23.31 -10.44 -9.52
N GLY A 194 -22.19 -11.16 -9.58
CA GLY A 194 -22.12 -12.49 -10.23
C GLY A 194 -22.43 -13.73 -9.38
N ARG A 195 -22.65 -13.64 -8.06
CA ARG A 195 -22.96 -14.81 -7.21
C ARG A 195 -24.45 -15.06 -6.99
N GLY A 196 -25.28 -14.73 -7.98
CA GLY A 196 -26.74 -14.91 -7.90
C GLY A 196 -27.32 -16.05 -8.76
N SER A 197 -26.55 -16.71 -9.62
CA SER A 197 -27.15 -17.61 -10.61
C SER A 197 -26.20 -18.71 -11.05
N GLU A 198 -25.88 -19.67 -10.18
CA GLU A 198 -25.40 -21.00 -10.62
C GLU A 198 -25.43 -22.07 -9.52
N VAL A 199 -26.45 -22.08 -8.65
CA VAL A 199 -26.81 -23.28 -7.84
C VAL A 199 -28.33 -23.34 -7.66
N ALA A 200 -29.09 -23.28 -8.75
CA ALA A 200 -30.51 -23.60 -8.74
C ALA A 200 -30.70 -24.96 -9.43
N GLY A 201 -30.59 -26.04 -8.65
CA GLY A 201 -30.66 -27.38 -9.23
C GLY A 201 -30.54 -28.54 -8.25
N LYS A 202 -31.24 -28.51 -7.10
CA LYS A 202 -31.99 -29.63 -6.52
C LYS A 202 -32.59 -29.27 -5.14
N LEU A 203 -33.92 -29.37 -5.08
CA LEU A 203 -34.81 -29.35 -3.91
C LEU A 203 -34.26 -30.17 -2.73
N SER A 204 -34.49 -29.79 -1.47
CA SER A 204 -35.82 -29.83 -0.85
C SER A 204 -35.95 -28.98 0.41
N THR A 205 -37.18 -28.48 0.57
CA THR A 205 -37.88 -27.82 1.68
C THR A 205 -37.55 -28.34 3.09
N GLU A 206 -37.32 -27.43 4.05
CA GLU A 206 -38.30 -27.05 5.08
C GLU A 206 -37.81 -25.89 5.97
N HIS A 207 -38.71 -24.93 6.15
CA HIS A 207 -38.93 -23.91 7.19
C HIS A 207 -37.87 -22.89 7.67
N GLU A 208 -38.28 -21.63 7.51
CA GLU A 208 -37.82 -20.40 8.15
C GLU A 208 -37.86 -20.46 9.69
N GLN A 209 -36.81 -19.94 10.32
CA GLN A 209 -36.94 -18.89 11.34
C GLN A 209 -35.62 -18.12 11.45
N GLY A 210 -35.71 -16.80 11.34
CA GLY A 210 -34.56 -15.90 11.31
C GLY A 210 -33.92 -15.70 12.67
N GLN A 211 -32.61 -15.52 12.64
CA GLN A 211 -31.81 -14.76 13.61
C GLN A 211 -30.53 -14.34 12.88
N GLY A 212 -30.25 -13.03 12.88
CA GLY A 212 -28.95 -12.52 12.47
C GLY A 212 -27.90 -13.06 13.44
N GLN A 213 -26.87 -13.72 12.92
CA GLN A 213 -25.82 -14.31 13.72
C GLN A 213 -24.48 -13.90 13.14
N ASP A 214 -23.67 -13.33 14.02
CA ASP A 214 -22.29 -12.94 13.83
C ASP A 214 -21.45 -14.13 13.33
N ASP A 215 -20.85 -13.99 12.14
CA ASP A 215 -19.79 -14.90 11.70
C ASP A 215 -18.45 -14.44 12.32
N ASP A 216 -18.35 -14.64 13.63
CA ASP A 216 -17.05 -14.82 14.28
C ASP A 216 -16.50 -16.18 13.80
N ASP A 217 -15.61 -16.13 12.80
CA ASP A 217 -14.84 -17.28 12.31
C ASP A 217 -13.87 -17.78 13.41
N GLU A 218 -14.40 -18.47 14.42
CA GLU A 218 -13.64 -19.43 15.23
C GLU A 218 -13.46 -20.71 14.42
N GLU A 219 -12.68 -20.60 13.34
CA GLU A 219 -12.39 -21.72 12.45
C GLU A 219 -11.40 -22.66 13.16
N SER A 220 -11.96 -23.68 13.81
CA SER A 220 -11.24 -24.85 14.31
C SER A 220 -10.20 -25.32 13.29
N ALA A 221 -9.00 -25.64 13.77
CA ALA A 221 -7.84 -26.03 12.96
C ALA A 221 -8.07 -27.36 12.22
N VAL A 222 -8.90 -27.35 11.18
CA VAL A 222 -8.96 -28.41 10.18
C VAL A 222 -7.75 -28.20 9.25
N PRO A 223 -6.87 -29.19 9.06
CA PRO A 223 -5.77 -29.05 8.11
C PRO A 223 -6.36 -28.82 6.72
N GLU A 224 -6.15 -27.62 6.14
CA GLU A 224 -6.46 -27.42 4.73
C GLU A 224 -5.74 -28.50 3.90
N PRO A 225 -6.42 -29.11 2.91
CA PRO A 225 -5.81 -30.17 2.11
C PRO A 225 -4.55 -29.64 1.43
N VAL A 226 -3.41 -30.28 1.73
CA VAL A 226 -2.10 -29.92 1.18
C VAL A 226 -2.19 -30.00 -0.34
N MET A 227 -2.13 -28.84 -1.00
CA MET A 227 -2.23 -28.75 -2.45
C MET A 227 -1.15 -29.57 -3.14
N SER A 228 -1.51 -30.21 -4.26
CA SER A 228 -0.56 -30.99 -5.05
C SER A 228 0.60 -30.10 -5.54
N LYS A 229 1.82 -30.66 -5.61
CA LYS A 229 3.02 -29.96 -6.11
C LYS A 229 2.78 -29.32 -7.48
N THR A 230 2.04 -30.00 -8.35
CA THR A 230 1.68 -29.49 -9.69
C THR A 230 0.78 -28.27 -9.62
N GLN A 231 -0.19 -28.26 -8.70
CA GLN A 231 -1.08 -27.11 -8.48
C GLN A 231 -0.31 -25.92 -7.91
N ALA A 232 0.56 -26.16 -6.91
CA ALA A 232 1.43 -25.15 -6.33
C ALA A 232 2.34 -24.50 -7.40
N GLU A 233 2.93 -25.31 -8.28
CA GLU A 233 3.78 -24.79 -9.35
C GLU A 233 2.99 -23.99 -10.39
N LYS A 234 1.78 -24.44 -10.76
CA LYS A 234 0.89 -23.70 -11.67
C LYS A 234 0.52 -22.33 -11.11
N MET A 235 0.13 -22.26 -9.83
CA MET A 235 -0.17 -20.98 -9.18
C MET A 235 1.06 -20.08 -9.10
N ARG A 236 2.24 -20.63 -8.75
CA ARG A 236 3.49 -19.87 -8.74
C ARG A 236 3.80 -19.26 -10.12
N LYS A 237 3.62 -20.03 -11.20
CA LYS A 237 3.78 -19.54 -12.58
C LYS A 237 2.76 -18.44 -12.90
N ALA A 238 1.50 -18.60 -12.49
CA ALA A 238 0.46 -17.59 -12.68
C ALA A 238 0.77 -16.29 -11.93
N ARG A 239 1.21 -16.36 -10.66
CA ARG A 239 1.63 -15.20 -9.87
C ARG A 239 2.83 -14.47 -10.50
N LYS A 240 3.82 -15.23 -11.02
CA LYS A 240 4.99 -14.65 -11.72
C LYS A 240 4.62 -13.90 -13.01
N LYS A 241 3.61 -14.37 -13.75
CA LYS A 241 3.15 -13.74 -14.99
C LYS A 241 2.21 -12.56 -14.77
N ALA A 242 1.56 -12.49 -13.61
CA ALA A 242 0.59 -11.43 -13.32
C ALA A 242 1.26 -10.06 -13.22
N LYS A 243 0.62 -9.07 -13.84
CA LYS A 243 1.05 -7.66 -13.79
C LYS A 243 0.99 -7.16 -12.35
N VAL A 244 2.08 -6.55 -11.88
CA VAL A 244 2.10 -5.85 -10.60
C VAL A 244 1.71 -4.39 -10.85
N VAL A 245 0.70 -3.92 -10.13
CA VAL A 245 0.21 -2.54 -10.23
C VAL A 245 0.34 -1.82 -8.90
N THR A 246 0.56 -0.51 -8.97
CA THR A 246 0.46 0.40 -7.83
C THR A 246 -0.82 1.23 -7.99
N ARG A 247 -1.62 1.33 -6.93
CA ARG A 247 -2.86 2.14 -6.89
C ARG A 247 -2.88 2.99 -5.62
N HIS A 248 -3.69 4.05 -5.63
CA HIS A 248 -3.86 4.98 -4.50
C HIS A 248 -5.33 5.00 -4.08
N VAL A 249 -5.80 3.90 -3.50
CA VAL A 249 -7.22 3.66 -3.21
C VAL A 249 -7.46 3.40 -1.75
N ASP A 250 -8.70 3.56 -1.32
CA ASP A 250 -9.14 3.18 0.02
C ASP A 250 -9.10 1.66 0.17
N ILE A 251 -8.35 1.16 1.16
CA ILE A 251 -8.26 -0.25 1.53
C ILE A 251 -8.94 -0.54 2.87
N ILE A 252 -9.52 0.48 3.50
CA ILE A 252 -10.29 0.34 4.74
C ILE A 252 -11.63 -0.33 4.43
N ARG A 253 -12.37 0.19 3.43
CA ARG A 253 -13.69 -0.33 3.05
C ARG A 253 -13.61 -1.66 2.32
N ASP A 254 -14.68 -2.44 2.44
CA ASP A 254 -14.80 -3.77 1.85
C ASP A 254 -14.71 -3.81 0.33
N GLU A 255 -15.06 -2.72 -0.34
CA GLU A 255 -15.12 -2.66 -1.81
C GLU A 255 -13.78 -3.05 -2.44
N PHE A 256 -12.66 -2.58 -1.87
CA PHE A 256 -11.32 -2.96 -2.34
C PHE A 256 -11.10 -4.47 -2.31
N TRP A 257 -11.54 -5.12 -1.22
CA TRP A 257 -11.33 -6.53 -0.94
C TRP A 257 -12.28 -7.43 -1.72
N ARG A 258 -13.56 -7.05 -1.84
CA ARG A 258 -14.56 -7.78 -2.62
C ARG A 258 -14.19 -7.86 -4.09
N GLN A 259 -13.67 -6.77 -4.64
CA GLN A 259 -13.19 -6.71 -6.02
C GLN A 259 -11.91 -7.54 -6.26
N ARG A 260 -11.19 -7.94 -5.20
CA ARG A 260 -9.87 -8.57 -5.26
C ARG A 260 -9.80 -9.82 -4.36
N PRO A 261 -10.68 -10.82 -4.56
CA PRO A 261 -10.78 -11.98 -3.67
C PRO A 261 -9.54 -12.87 -3.67
N TRP A 262 -8.67 -12.76 -4.68
CA TRP A 262 -7.38 -13.44 -4.75
C TRP A 262 -6.40 -13.00 -3.66
N ILE A 263 -6.54 -11.80 -3.09
CA ILE A 263 -5.68 -11.32 -2.01
C ILE A 263 -5.93 -12.14 -0.73
N ARG A 264 -7.19 -12.43 -0.41
CA ARG A 264 -7.56 -13.28 0.75
C ARG A 264 -7.32 -14.76 0.46
N SER A 265 -7.76 -15.23 -0.70
CA SER A 265 -7.76 -16.66 -1.01
C SER A 265 -6.39 -17.22 -1.40
N GLY A 266 -5.43 -16.36 -1.75
CA GLY A 266 -4.14 -16.76 -2.32
C GLY A 266 -4.22 -17.33 -3.73
N LYS A 267 -5.42 -17.58 -4.27
CA LYS A 267 -5.64 -18.22 -5.56
C LYS A 267 -5.61 -17.16 -6.66
N PRO A 268 -4.69 -17.25 -7.64
CA PRO A 268 -4.64 -16.31 -8.77
C PRO A 268 -5.99 -16.23 -9.50
N GLY A 269 -6.46 -15.02 -9.77
CA GLY A 269 -7.65 -14.80 -10.61
C GLY A 269 -7.36 -15.03 -12.10
N ARG A 270 -8.35 -14.73 -12.96
CA ARG A 270 -8.12 -14.74 -14.42
C ARG A 270 -7.16 -13.61 -14.80
N ALA A 271 -6.19 -13.88 -15.67
CA ALA A 271 -5.25 -12.87 -16.12
C ALA A 271 -5.97 -11.74 -16.87
N VAL A 272 -5.52 -10.49 -16.67
CA VAL A 272 -5.96 -9.37 -17.51
C VAL A 272 -5.36 -9.57 -18.89
N ASN A 273 -6.20 -9.85 -19.90
CA ASN A 273 -5.74 -9.92 -21.29
C ASN A 273 -5.43 -8.49 -21.76
N GLU A 274 -4.26 -8.24 -22.34
CA GLU A 274 -3.84 -6.93 -22.84
C GLU A 274 -4.64 -6.42 -24.07
N GLU A 275 -5.70 -7.11 -24.48
CA GLU A 275 -6.41 -6.82 -25.74
C GLU A 275 -7.56 -5.80 -25.64
N HIS A 276 -7.92 -5.27 -24.47
CA HIS A 276 -9.06 -4.34 -24.35
C HIS A 276 -8.76 -3.11 -23.48
N THR A 277 -7.64 -2.45 -23.75
CA THR A 277 -7.50 -1.01 -23.44
C THR A 277 -7.30 -0.26 -24.75
N GLY A 278 -8.39 -0.13 -25.51
CA GLY A 278 -8.55 0.90 -26.54
C GLY A 278 -9.17 2.16 -25.93
N PRO A 279 -8.95 3.34 -26.54
CA PRO A 279 -9.23 4.66 -25.97
C PRO A 279 -10.71 4.93 -25.66
#